data_AF-A0A5Q0CBZ7-F1
#
_entry.id   AF-A0A5Q0CBZ7-F1
#
_cell.length_a   1.000
_cell.length_b   1.000
_cell.length_c   1.000
_cell.angle_alpha   90.00
_cell.angle_beta   90.00
_cell.angle_gamma   90.00
#
_symmetry.space_group_name_H-M   'P 1'
#
loop_
_entity.id
_entity.type
_entity.pdbx_description
1 polymer ?
#
loop_
_entity_poly.entity_id
_entity_poly.type
_entity_poly.pdbx_seq_one_letter_code
_entity_poly.pdbx_strand_id
1 'polypeptide(L)'
;MASISFAEILVALVAIAVVVSMLLFYRSLREADTWSLTDALSEDVVLTKTDDQGNPVDASGNALLAGTPPLTVTVMKASSSRFIAMIGTVAILMLYVGFGLACLYRFTNLGVIPDMSQGSNFFYSGIVLFAPYLINKFSSVFSIFKP
;
A
#
# COMPACT_ATOMS: atom_id res chain seq x y z
N MET A 1 -20.73 11.09 39.02
CA MET A 1 -20.67 10.53 37.65
C MET A 1 -19.79 11.46 36.84
N ALA A 2 -18.62 11.01 36.38
CA ALA A 2 -17.76 11.84 35.54
C ALA A 2 -18.49 12.08 34.21
N SER A 3 -18.69 13.35 33.85
CA SER A 3 -19.28 13.73 32.58
C SER A 3 -18.26 13.45 31.47
N ILE A 4 -18.62 12.63 30.49
CA ILE A 4 -17.78 12.40 29.30
C ILE A 4 -17.62 13.73 28.57
N SER A 5 -16.38 14.15 28.35
CA SER A 5 -16.03 15.36 27.63
C SER A 5 -16.29 15.22 26.13
N PHE A 6 -16.53 16.35 25.45
CA PHE A 6 -16.64 16.39 23.99
C PHE A 6 -15.42 15.77 23.29
N ALA A 7 -14.22 15.98 23.85
CA ALA A 7 -12.98 15.41 23.33
C ALA A 7 -13.02 13.87 23.33
N GLU A 8 -13.46 13.26 24.44
CA GLU A 8 -13.57 11.80 24.55
C GLU A 8 -14.62 11.23 23.59
N ILE A 9 -15.76 11.91 23.41
CA ILE A 9 -16.79 11.52 22.43
C ILE A 9 -16.21 11.57 21.01
N LEU A 10 -15.50 12.63 20.66
CA LEU A 10 -14.88 12.80 19.34
C LEU A 10 -13.85 11.69 19.07
N VAL A 11 -12.97 11.42 20.02
CA VAL A 11 -11.96 10.34 19.89
C VAL A 11 -12.64 8.98 19.73
N ALA A 12 -13.68 8.69 20.52
CA ALA A 12 -14.42 7.43 20.42
C ALA A 12 -15.08 7.28 19.04
N LEU A 13 -15.70 8.33 18.51
CA LEU A 13 -16.36 8.32 17.21
C LEU A 13 -15.36 8.07 16.07
N VAL A 14 -14.22 8.76 16.10
CA VAL A 14 -13.13 8.54 15.13
C VAL A 14 -12.58 7.11 15.23
N ALA A 15 -12.34 6.60 16.43
CA ALA A 15 -11.86 5.23 16.62
C ALA A 15 -12.84 4.19 16.07
N ILE A 16 -14.15 4.36 16.33
CA ILE A 16 -15.19 3.48 15.78
C ILE A 16 -15.20 3.56 14.25
N ALA A 17 -15.15 4.74 13.66
CA ALA A 17 -15.14 4.92 12.21
C ALA A 17 -13.93 4.22 11.55
N VAL A 18 -12.75 4.31 12.18
CA VAL A 18 -11.53 3.62 11.72
C VAL A 18 -11.72 2.10 11.80
N VAL A 19 -12.20 1.56 12.93
CA VAL A 19 -12.43 0.12 13.10
C VAL A 19 -13.45 -0.40 12.08
N VAL A 20 -14.57 0.30 11.90
CA VAL A 20 -15.59 -0.06 10.90
C VAL A 20 -14.99 -0.05 9.50
N SER A 21 -14.21 0.97 9.14
CA SER A 21 -13.54 1.05 7.84
C SER A 21 -12.59 -0.13 7.63
N MET A 22 -11.77 -0.48 8.63
CA MET A 22 -10.87 -1.63 8.56
C MET A 22 -11.63 -2.96 8.40
N LEU A 23 -12.76 -3.13 9.09
CA LEU A 23 -13.61 -4.30 8.94
C LEU A 23 -14.22 -4.40 7.54
N LEU A 24 -14.66 -3.27 6.97
CA LEU A 24 -15.17 -3.22 5.59
C LEU A 24 -14.07 -3.56 4.58
N PHE A 25 -12.86 -3.03 4.74
CA PHE A 25 -11.72 -3.38 3.90
C PHE A 25 -11.36 -4.85 4.02
N TYR A 26 -11.26 -5.37 5.25
CA TYR A 26 -10.97 -6.79 5.48
C TYR A 26 -12.02 -7.70 4.84
N ARG A 27 -13.31 -7.36 5.03
CA ARG A 27 -14.41 -8.09 4.43
C ARG A 27 -14.33 -8.05 2.89
N SER A 28 -14.11 -6.89 2.32
CA SER A 28 -13.98 -6.72 0.86
C SER A 28 -12.80 -7.51 0.28
N LEU A 29 -11.66 -7.54 0.98
CA LEU A 29 -10.50 -8.32 0.58
C LEU A 29 -10.75 -9.83 0.73
N ARG A 30 -11.49 -10.24 1.77
CA ARG A 30 -11.82 -11.64 2.02
C ARG A 30 -12.86 -12.19 1.02
N GLU A 31 -13.79 -11.35 0.59
CA GLU A 31 -14.80 -11.70 -0.43
C GLU A 31 -14.21 -11.67 -1.86
N ALA A 32 -12.99 -11.17 -2.05
CA ALA A 32 -12.32 -11.15 -3.34
C ALA A 32 -11.62 -12.50 -3.60
N ASP A 33 -12.24 -13.37 -4.39
CA ASP A 33 -11.72 -14.71 -4.71
C ASP A 33 -10.39 -14.70 -5.49
N THR A 34 -10.06 -13.59 -6.17
CA THR A 34 -8.88 -13.46 -7.02
C THR A 34 -7.77 -12.60 -6.42
N TRP A 35 -7.97 -12.05 -5.22
CA TRP A 35 -7.00 -11.15 -4.62
C TRP A 35 -5.95 -11.92 -3.82
N SER A 36 -4.68 -11.67 -4.15
CA SER A 36 -3.52 -12.22 -3.44
C SER A 36 -2.51 -11.12 -3.17
N LEU A 37 -2.05 -11.02 -1.91
CA LEU A 37 -0.96 -10.10 -1.54
C LEU A 37 0.33 -10.46 -2.30
N THR A 38 0.57 -11.75 -2.53
CA THR A 38 1.74 -12.23 -3.25
C THR A 38 1.73 -11.73 -4.70
N ASP A 39 0.58 -11.74 -5.36
CA ASP A 39 0.45 -11.23 -6.72
C ASP A 39 0.60 -9.71 -6.75
N ALA A 40 0.06 -9.00 -5.77
CA ALA A 40 0.23 -7.55 -5.63
C ALA A 40 1.70 -7.13 -5.43
N LEU A 41 2.51 -7.99 -4.79
CA LEU A 41 3.93 -7.79 -4.57
C LEU A 41 4.82 -8.39 -5.69
N SER A 42 4.24 -9.11 -6.64
CA SER A 42 4.97 -9.71 -7.76
C SER A 42 5.14 -8.69 -8.89
N GLU A 43 6.14 -8.88 -9.74
CA GLU A 43 6.41 -8.08 -10.93
C GLU A 43 6.59 -8.97 -12.16
N ASP A 44 6.33 -8.41 -13.34
CA ASP A 44 6.53 -9.10 -14.61
C ASP A 44 8.03 -9.21 -14.90
N VAL A 45 8.53 -10.44 -14.92
CA VAL A 45 9.93 -10.73 -15.27
C VAL A 45 9.96 -11.55 -16.55
N VAL A 46 10.68 -11.04 -17.55
CA VAL A 46 10.93 -11.75 -18.81
C VAL A 46 12.05 -12.75 -18.58
N LEU A 47 11.73 -14.05 -18.58
CA LEU A 47 12.69 -15.14 -18.41
C LEU A 47 12.79 -15.98 -19.67
N THR A 48 13.96 -16.53 -19.93
CA THR A 48 14.12 -17.57 -20.94
C THR A 48 13.42 -18.84 -20.47
N LYS A 49 12.60 -19.43 -21.33
CA LYS A 49 11.97 -20.74 -21.06
C LYS A 49 13.07 -21.80 -21.09
N THR A 50 13.22 -22.54 -20.00
CA THR A 50 14.19 -23.63 -19.86
C THR A 50 13.51 -24.96 -19.51
N ASP A 51 14.14 -26.08 -19.85
CA ASP A 51 13.76 -27.41 -19.36
C ASP A 51 14.14 -27.61 -17.87
N ASP A 52 13.79 -28.77 -17.31
CA ASP A 52 14.12 -29.17 -15.93
C ASP A 52 15.64 -29.27 -15.68
N GLN A 53 16.47 -29.18 -16.73
CA GLN A 53 17.92 -29.24 -16.70
C GLN A 53 18.56 -27.85 -16.90
N GLY A 54 17.75 -26.80 -17.08
CA GLY A 54 18.20 -25.42 -17.27
C GLY A 54 18.59 -25.04 -18.70
N ASN A 55 18.35 -25.91 -19.70
CA ASN A 55 18.64 -25.62 -21.09
C ASN A 55 17.50 -24.84 -21.75
N PRO A 56 17.79 -23.85 -22.62
CA PRO A 56 16.75 -23.08 -23.30
C PRO A 56 15.92 -23.97 -24.24
N VAL A 57 14.60 -23.86 -24.18
CA VAL A 57 13.66 -24.65 -24.98
C VAL A 57 12.79 -23.81 -25.91
N ASP A 58 12.33 -24.42 -26.99
CA ASP A 58 11.43 -23.82 -27.96
C ASP A 58 9.96 -23.78 -27.46
N ALA A 59 9.05 -23.26 -28.29
CA ALA A 59 7.62 -23.20 -27.99
C ALA A 59 7.00 -24.60 -27.76
N SER A 60 7.57 -25.63 -28.39
CA SER A 60 7.14 -27.02 -28.33
C SER A 60 7.80 -27.83 -27.20
N GLY A 61 8.71 -27.23 -26.42
CA GLY A 61 9.39 -27.87 -25.31
C GLY A 61 10.64 -28.67 -25.70
N ASN A 62 11.13 -28.54 -26.94
CA ASN A 62 12.37 -29.17 -27.38
C ASN A 62 13.57 -28.27 -27.07
N ALA A 63 14.74 -28.86 -26.81
CA ALA A 63 15.98 -28.12 -26.63
C ALA A 63 16.31 -27.28 -27.87
N LEU A 64 16.61 -26.00 -27.67
CA LEU A 64 16.96 -25.08 -28.76
C LEU A 64 18.32 -25.46 -29.37
N LEU A 65 18.37 -25.53 -30.71
CA LEU A 65 19.60 -25.69 -31.47
C LEU A 65 20.50 -24.47 -31.31
N ALA A 66 21.81 -24.69 -31.21
CA ALA A 66 22.81 -23.63 -31.07
C ALA A 66 22.64 -22.56 -32.18
N GLY A 67 22.33 -21.31 -31.78
CA GLY A 67 22.15 -20.18 -32.69
C GLY A 67 20.70 -19.71 -32.89
N THR A 68 19.70 -20.38 -32.31
CA THR A 68 18.31 -19.86 -32.28
C THR A 68 18.08 -18.94 -31.08
N PRO A 69 17.37 -17.79 -31.27
CA PRO A 69 17.09 -16.89 -30.16
C PRO A 69 16.19 -17.60 -29.13
N PRO A 70 16.52 -17.51 -27.83
CA PRO A 70 15.76 -18.19 -26.79
C PRO A 70 14.32 -17.68 -26.69
N LEU A 71 13.37 -18.59 -26.51
CA LEU A 71 11.98 -18.22 -26.26
C LEU A 71 11.90 -17.54 -24.89
N THR A 72 11.43 -16.30 -24.86
CA THR A 72 11.19 -15.57 -23.61
C THR A 72 9.73 -15.70 -23.20
N VAL A 73 9.51 -15.98 -21.92
CA VAL A 73 8.19 -16.02 -21.28
C VAL A 73 8.15 -14.97 -20.18
N THR A 74 7.08 -14.19 -20.15
CA THR A 74 6.83 -13.25 -19.06
C THR A 74 6.14 -14.02 -17.94
N VAL A 75 6.75 -14.03 -16.76
CA VAL A 75 6.18 -14.67 -15.57
C VAL A 75 6.09 -13.65 -14.44
N MET A 76 5.00 -13.72 -13.67
CA MET A 76 4.88 -12.97 -12.42
C MET A 76 5.81 -13.59 -11.38
N LYS A 77 6.77 -12.81 -10.88
CA LYS A 77 7.73 -13.26 -9.86
C LYS A 77 7.73 -12.29 -8.69
N ALA A 78 7.89 -12.82 -7.47
CA ALA A 78 7.97 -12.00 -6.27
C ALA A 78 9.06 -10.91 -6.39
N SER A 79 8.69 -9.65 -6.14
CA SER A 79 9.60 -8.51 -6.22
C SER A 79 10.06 -8.08 -4.82
N SER A 80 11.37 -8.20 -4.56
CA SER A 80 11.97 -7.68 -3.33
C SER A 80 11.82 -6.17 -3.19
N SER A 81 11.81 -5.44 -4.32
CA SER A 81 11.64 -3.99 -4.34
C SER A 81 10.23 -3.58 -3.90
N ARG A 82 9.19 -4.21 -4.47
CA ARG A 82 7.78 -3.95 -4.08
C ARG A 82 7.54 -4.33 -2.62
N PHE A 83 8.16 -5.40 -2.14
CA PHE A 83 8.10 -5.79 -0.73
C PHE A 83 8.73 -4.75 0.20
N ILE A 84 9.94 -4.28 -0.10
CA ILE A 84 10.60 -3.22 0.70
C ILE A 84 9.76 -1.94 0.70
N ALA A 85 9.18 -1.56 -0.44
CA ALA A 85 8.28 -0.41 -0.53
C ALA A 85 7.05 -0.58 0.36
N MET A 86 6.44 -1.77 0.39
CA MET A 86 5.32 -2.09 1.28
C MET A 86 5.72 -1.94 2.76
N ILE A 87 6.84 -2.52 3.18
CA ILE A 87 7.35 -2.37 4.55
C ILE A 87 7.65 -0.90 4.89
N GLY A 88 8.26 -0.16 3.96
CA GLY A 88 8.56 1.27 4.13
C GLY A 88 7.30 2.11 4.32
N THR A 89 6.24 1.85 3.54
CA THR A 89 4.95 2.54 3.71
C THR A 89 4.28 2.21 5.04
N VAL A 90 4.37 0.97 5.52
CA VAL A 90 3.90 0.58 6.87
C VAL A 90 4.67 1.32 7.96
N ALA A 91 6.00 1.41 7.86
CA ALA A 91 6.81 2.12 8.84
C ALA A 91 6.45 3.62 8.91
N ILE A 92 6.28 4.27 7.75
CA ILE A 92 5.85 5.66 7.67
C ILE A 92 4.45 5.82 8.27
N LEU A 93 3.50 4.94 7.94
CA LEU A 93 2.16 4.95 8.50
C LEU A 93 2.19 4.87 10.04
N MET A 94 2.97 3.97 10.61
CA MET A 94 3.11 3.82 12.07
C MET A 94 3.65 5.10 12.73
N LEU A 95 4.54 5.81 12.06
CA LEU A 95 5.09 7.07 12.56
C LEU A 95 4.02 8.18 12.59
N TYR A 96 3.20 8.28 11.53
CA TYR A 96 2.05 9.20 11.51
C TYR A 96 1.00 8.85 12.55
N VAL A 97 0.67 7.57 12.72
CA VAL A 97 -0.26 7.09 13.74
C VAL A 97 0.26 7.41 15.14
N GLY A 98 1.54 7.15 15.41
CA GLY A 98 2.17 7.46 16.69
C GLY A 98 2.10 8.95 17.03
N PHE A 99 2.38 9.83 16.05
CA PHE A 99 2.26 11.27 16.24
C PHE A 99 0.79 11.68 16.50
N GLY A 100 -0.16 11.15 15.73
CA GLY A 100 -1.59 11.40 15.92
C GLY A 100 -2.09 10.98 17.31
N LEU A 101 -1.66 9.81 17.79
CA LEU A 101 -1.99 9.32 19.14
C LEU A 101 -1.42 10.22 20.24
N ALA A 102 -0.20 10.71 20.08
CA ALA A 102 0.40 11.66 21.03
C ALA A 102 -0.40 12.98 21.09
N CYS A 103 -0.89 13.46 19.95
CA CYS A 103 -1.73 14.65 19.86
C CYS A 103 -3.09 14.43 20.55
N LEU A 104 -3.74 13.30 20.26
CA LEU A 104 -5.01 12.92 20.89
C LEU A 104 -4.86 12.78 22.40
N TYR A 105 -3.80 12.14 22.89
CA TYR A 105 -3.52 12.01 24.31
C TYR A 105 -3.40 13.38 25.01
N ARG A 106 -2.68 14.33 24.40
CA ARG A 106 -2.58 15.69 24.96
C ARG A 106 -3.91 16.43 24.91
N PHE A 107 -4.66 16.25 23.84
CA PHE A 107 -5.98 16.87 23.70
C PHE A 107 -6.98 16.35 24.74
N THR A 108 -7.03 15.04 24.99
CA THR A 108 -7.97 14.44 25.95
C THR A 108 -7.59 14.73 27.40
N ASN A 109 -6.29 14.72 27.74
CA ASN A 109 -5.85 14.86 29.14
C ASN A 109 -5.59 16.30 29.56
N LEU A 110 -5.13 17.15 28.65
CA LEU A 110 -4.76 18.54 28.96
C LEU A 110 -5.77 19.55 28.42
N GLY A 111 -6.70 19.13 27.54
CA GLY A 111 -7.65 20.04 26.88
C GLY A 111 -7.00 21.01 25.89
N VAL A 112 -5.72 20.82 25.57
CA VAL A 112 -4.93 21.71 24.71
C VAL A 112 -4.54 20.98 23.43
N ILE A 113 -4.84 21.60 22.29
CA ILE A 113 -4.31 21.17 21.00
C ILE A 113 -2.84 21.61 20.96
N PRO A 114 -1.87 20.70 20.75
CA PRO A 114 -0.46 21.08 20.64
C PRO A 114 -0.25 22.08 19.51
N ASP A 115 0.66 23.04 19.68
CA ASP A 115 1.07 23.88 18.55
C ASP A 115 1.69 23.00 17.46
N MET A 116 1.02 22.96 16.31
CA MET A 116 1.38 22.16 15.14
C MET A 116 2.23 22.95 14.15
N SER A 117 2.65 24.18 14.45
CA SER A 117 3.45 25.00 13.54
C SER A 117 4.68 24.25 13.02
N GLN A 118 5.44 23.59 13.90
CA GLN A 118 6.59 22.77 13.51
C GLN A 118 6.21 21.37 13.01
N GLY A 119 5.14 20.77 13.57
CA GLY A 119 4.66 19.45 13.16
C GLY A 119 4.06 19.44 11.76
N SER A 120 3.50 20.57 11.30
CA SER A 120 2.87 20.71 9.99
C SER A 120 3.85 20.44 8.85
N ASN A 121 5.11 20.88 8.98
CA ASN A 121 6.17 20.59 8.02
C ASN A 121 6.44 19.09 7.88
N PHE A 122 6.32 18.34 8.96
CA PHE A 122 6.44 16.89 8.95
C PHE A 122 5.24 16.20 8.25
N PHE A 123 4.03 16.75 8.35
CA PHE A 123 2.89 16.26 7.57
C PHE A 123 2.97 16.64 6.09
N TYR A 124 3.39 17.87 5.78
CA TYR A 124 3.56 18.32 4.41
C TYR A 124 4.64 17.53 3.66
N SER A 125 5.77 17.23 4.32
CA SER A 125 6.80 16.38 3.72
C SER A 125 6.31 14.95 3.48
N GLY A 126 5.42 14.43 4.33
CA GLY A 126 4.75 13.15 4.12
C GLY A 126 3.88 13.11 2.88
N ILE A 127 3.06 14.15 2.67
CA ILE A 127 2.19 14.25 1.49
C ILE A 127 3.01 14.19 0.20
N VAL A 128 4.20 14.78 0.17
CA VAL A 128 5.11 14.72 -0.99
C VAL A 128 5.51 13.28 -1.34
N LEU A 129 5.70 12.41 -0.35
CA LEU A 129 6.01 10.98 -0.59
C LEU A 129 4.86 10.23 -1.26
N PHE A 130 3.62 10.67 -1.04
CA PHE A 130 2.42 10.09 -1.66
C PHE A 130 1.87 10.89 -2.84
N ALA A 131 2.44 12.06 -3.14
CA ALA A 131 1.96 12.97 -4.18
C ALA A 131 1.88 12.33 -5.57
N PRO A 132 2.87 11.53 -6.04
CA PRO A 132 2.76 10.84 -7.33
C PRO A 132 1.54 9.91 -7.40
N TYR A 133 1.25 9.20 -6.29
CA TYR A 133 0.11 8.30 -6.20
C TYR A 133 -1.22 9.05 -6.21
N LEU A 134 -1.31 10.14 -5.44
CA LEU A 134 -2.49 11.00 -5.42
C LEU A 134 -2.81 11.54 -6.82
N ILE A 135 -1.80 12.09 -7.52
CA ILE A 135 -1.96 12.62 -8.88
C ILE A 135 -2.45 11.54 -9.85
N ASN A 136 -1.84 10.35 -9.81
CA ASN A 136 -2.26 9.22 -10.65
C ASN A 136 -3.71 8.83 -10.41
N LYS A 137 -4.14 8.77 -9.14
CA LYS A 137 -5.52 8.41 -8.78
C LYS A 137 -6.54 9.48 -9.15
N PHE A 138 -6.21 10.75 -8.94
CA PHE A 138 -7.05 11.87 -9.39
C PHE A 138 -7.19 11.86 -10.91
N SER A 139 -6.10 11.63 -11.65
CA SER A 139 -6.13 11.50 -13.11
C SER A 139 -7.08 10.38 -13.58
N SER A 140 -7.07 9.23 -12.90
CA SER A 140 -8.00 8.12 -13.21
C SER A 140 -9.46 8.48 -12.99
N VAL A 141 -9.80 9.27 -11.96
CA VAL A 141 -11.17 9.74 -11.74
C VAL A 141 -11.62 10.69 -12.86
N PHE A 142 -10.73 11.56 -13.35
CA PHE A 142 -11.05 12.46 -14.46
C PHE A 142 -11.03 11.76 -15.83
N SER A 143 -10.42 10.59 -15.98
CA SER A 143 -10.55 9.79 -17.21
C SER A 143 -11.96 9.24 -17.44
N ILE A 144 -12.82 9.20 -16.40
CA ILE A 144 -14.25 8.88 -16.55
C ILE A 144 -14.98 9.99 -17.35
N PHE A 145 -14.44 11.21 -17.36
CA PHE A 145 -14.98 12.36 -18.09
C PHE A 145 -14.26 12.61 -19.43
N LYS A 146 -13.33 11.74 -19.85
CA LYS A 146 -12.82 11.79 -21.23
C LYS A 146 -13.91 11.23 -22.16
N PRO A 147 -14.25 11.94 -23.25
CA PRO A 147 -15.22 11.47 -24.23
C PRO A 147 -14.75 10.18 -24.92
#